data_AF-K9ZRL6-F1
#
_entry.id   AF-K9ZRL6-F1
#
_cell.length_a   1.000
_cell.length_b   1.000
_cell.length_c   1.000
_cell.angle_alpha   90.00
_cell.angle_beta   90.00
_cell.angle_gamma   90.00
#
_symmetry.space_group_name_H-M   'P 1'
#
loop_
_entity.id
_entity.type
_entity.pdbx_description
1 polymer ?
#
loop_
_entity_poly.entity_id
_entity_poly.type
_entity_poly.pdbx_seq_one_letter_code
_entity_poly.pdbx_strand_id
1 'polypeptide(L)'
;MLNITRVQLSANGWTLNILSPRVATITSPLGQRKVTYFGFENEEKAIQFKRWLIENTNNSSIYVRKAERLSQNWECKCWNVPTELIIQIAELDINQQTQFKNQQN
;
A
#
# COMPACT_ATOMS: atom_id res chain seq x y z
N MET A 1 15.19 -5.14 -5.37
CA MET A 1 15.23 -3.95 -4.49
C MET A 1 14.08 -3.04 -4.88
N LEU A 2 13.19 -2.67 -3.95
CA LEU A 2 12.06 -1.78 -4.24
C LEU A 2 12.58 -0.39 -4.60
N ASN A 3 12.15 0.14 -5.75
CA ASN A 3 12.41 1.53 -6.11
C ASN A 3 11.36 2.43 -5.44
N ILE A 4 11.69 2.98 -4.27
CA ILE A 4 10.74 3.71 -3.44
C ILE A 4 10.70 5.19 -3.83
N THR A 5 9.56 5.65 -4.34
CA THR A 5 9.30 7.07 -4.55
C THR A 5 8.88 7.71 -3.24
N ARG A 6 9.58 8.76 -2.81
CA ARG A 6 9.27 9.50 -1.58
C ARG A 6 8.68 10.86 -1.90
N VAL A 7 7.52 11.15 -1.32
CA VAL A 7 6.81 12.42 -1.44
C VAL A 7 6.69 13.04 -0.05
N GLN A 8 7.22 14.25 0.13
CA GLN A 8 7.09 14.97 1.39
C GLN A 8 5.66 15.50 1.54
N LEU A 9 5.01 15.16 2.65
CA LEU A 9 3.64 15.56 2.96
C LEU A 9 3.57 16.88 3.74
N SER A 10 4.65 17.23 4.43
CA SER A 10 4.68 18.41 5.30
C SER A 10 6.11 18.88 5.55
N ALA A 11 6.26 20.17 5.85
CA ALA A 11 7.56 20.79 6.11
C ALA A 11 8.30 20.18 7.32
N ASN A 12 7.57 19.62 8.28
CA ASN A 12 8.13 18.96 9.46
C ASN A 12 8.61 17.51 9.21
N GLY A 13 8.60 17.01 7.97
CA GLY A 13 9.31 15.78 7.60
C GLY A 13 8.45 14.51 7.50
N TRP A 14 7.12 14.62 7.43
CA TRP A 14 6.29 13.45 7.13
C TRP A 14 6.41 13.09 5.65
N THR A 15 6.48 11.79 5.36
CA THR A 15 6.68 11.32 3.99
C THR A 15 5.70 10.23 3.63
N LEU A 16 5.13 10.33 2.43
CA LEU A 16 4.48 9.23 1.73
C LEU A 16 5.56 8.49 0.93
N ASN A 17 5.75 7.21 1.24
CA ASN A 17 6.65 6.31 0.53
C ASN A 17 5.81 5.40 -0.36
N ILE A 18 5.91 5.55 -1.67
CA ILE A 18 5.23 4.72 -2.65
C ILE A 18 6.19 3.59 -3.02
N LEU A 19 5.81 2.36 -2.68
CA LEU A 19 6.61 1.15 -2.90
C LEU A 19 6.26 0.50 -4.24
N SER A 20 4.99 0.59 -4.63
CA SER A 20 4.46 0.17 -5.93
C SER A 20 3.20 0.98 -6.25
N PRO A 21 2.64 0.91 -7.47
CA PRO A 21 1.39 1.58 -7.81
C PRO A 21 0.21 1.26 -6.89
N ARG A 22 0.24 0.10 -6.22
CA ARG A 22 -0.81 -0.33 -5.28
C ARG A 22 -0.36 -0.32 -3.82
N VAL A 23 0.87 0.01 -3.48
CA VAL A 23 1.36 -0.04 -2.09
C VAL A 23 2.08 1.24 -1.72
N ALA A 24 1.61 1.90 -0.66
CA ALA A 24 2.30 3.05 -0.08
C ALA A 24 2.25 3.03 1.44
N THR A 25 3.17 3.75 2.08
CA THR A 25 3.20 3.95 3.54
C THR A 25 3.39 5.42 3.87
N ILE A 26 2.90 5.87 5.02
CA ILE A 26 3.32 7.14 5.60
C ILE A 26 4.23 6.86 6.78
N THR A 27 5.36 7.54 6.80
CA THR A 27 6.31 7.54 7.91
C THR A 27 6.36 8.91 8.58
N SER A 28 6.56 8.90 9.90
CA SER A 28 6.84 10.10 10.67
C SER A 28 8.23 10.66 10.32
N PRO A 29 8.56 11.88 10.78
CA PRO A 29 9.90 12.46 10.59
C PRO A 29 11.04 11.62 11.18
N LEU A 30 10.73 10.75 12.14
CA LEU A 30 11.69 9.81 12.75
C LEU A 30 11.78 8.48 11.97
N GLY A 31 11.16 8.37 10.79
CA GLY A 31 11.16 7.16 9.97
C GLY A 31 10.19 6.07 10.45
N GLN A 32 9.40 6.32 11.50
CA GLN A 32 8.44 5.32 12.00
C GLN A 32 7.21 5.25 11.09
N ARG A 33 6.89 4.06 10.57
CA ARG A 33 5.64 3.83 9.83
C ARG A 33 4.43 4.10 10.71
N LYS A 34 3.49 4.91 10.21
CA LYS A 34 2.24 5.22 10.89
C LYS A 34 1.04 4.59 10.21
N VAL A 35 1.00 4.56 8.88
CA VAL A 35 -0.11 3.97 8.12
C VAL A 35 0.40 3.37 6.82
N THR A 36 -0.33 2.37 6.34
CA THR A 36 -0.09 1.66 5.08
C THR A 36 -1.35 1.74 4.23
N TYR A 37 -1.18 1.82 2.92
CA TYR A 37 -2.23 1.86 1.92
C TYR A 37 -2.04 0.73 0.92
N PHE A 38 -3.11 -0.02 0.66
CA PHE A 38 -3.19 -1.01 -0.41
C PHE A 38 -4.29 -0.59 -1.39
N GLY A 39 -3.95 -0.41 -2.66
CA GLY A 39 -4.86 0.09 -3.69
C GLY A 39 -5.58 -1.02 -4.46
N PHE A 40 -6.80 -0.76 -4.90
CA PHE A 40 -7.67 -1.68 -5.63
C PHE A 40 -8.50 -0.95 -6.70
N GLU A 41 -8.81 -1.65 -7.78
CA GLU A 41 -9.63 -1.10 -8.88
C GLU A 41 -11.10 -0.87 -8.49
N ASN A 42 -11.62 -1.67 -7.56
CA ASN A 42 -13.02 -1.65 -7.11
C ASN A 42 -13.14 -1.91 -5.60
N GLU A 43 -14.32 -1.62 -5.06
CA GLU A 43 -14.59 -1.69 -3.63
C GLU A 43 -14.60 -3.14 -3.15
N GLU A 44 -15.16 -4.05 -3.94
CA GLU A 44 -15.35 -5.45 -3.61
C GLU A 44 -14.00 -6.12 -3.34
N LYS A 45 -13.00 -5.89 -4.19
CA LYS A 45 -11.63 -6.39 -4.01
C LYS A 45 -10.97 -5.80 -2.76
N ALA A 46 -11.21 -4.52 -2.46
CA ALA A 46 -10.70 -3.89 -1.24
C ALA A 46 -11.35 -4.51 0.01
N ILE A 47 -12.66 -4.76 0.00
CA ILE A 47 -13.37 -5.42 1.10
C ILE A 47 -12.87 -6.86 1.31
N GLN A 48 -12.67 -7.62 0.23
CA GLN A 48 -12.10 -8.97 0.30
C GLN A 48 -10.71 -8.95 0.92
N PHE A 49 -9.85 -8.04 0.48
CA PHE A 49 -8.51 -7.89 1.04
C PHE A 49 -8.54 -7.48 2.52
N LYS A 50 -9.44 -6.57 2.92
CA LYS A 50 -9.65 -6.22 4.33
C LYS A 50 -9.98 -7.46 5.17
N ARG A 51 -10.90 -8.32 4.72
CA ARG A 51 -11.26 -9.55 5.43
C ARG A 51 -10.06 -10.48 5.58
N TRP A 52 -9.37 -10.74 4.48
CA TRP A 52 -8.15 -11.55 4.48
C TRP A 52 -7.09 -10.99 5.44
N LEU A 53 -6.88 -9.67 5.43
CA LEU A 53 -5.88 -9.03 6.29
C LEU A 53 -6.25 -9.15 7.78
N ILE A 54 -7.53 -9.07 8.14
CA ILE A 54 -8.01 -9.29 9.52
C ILE A 54 -7.81 -10.75 9.95
N GLU A 55 -8.02 -11.71 9.05
CA GLU A 55 -7.85 -13.14 9.34
C GLU A 55 -6.37 -13.54 9.49
N ASN A 56 -5.48 -12.87 8.76
CA ASN A 56 -4.06 -13.23 8.67
C ASN A 56 -3.15 -12.32 9.51
N THR A 57 -3.71 -11.30 10.17
CA THR A 57 -2.96 -10.40 11.05
C THR A 57 -3.80 -10.00 12.26
N ASN A 58 -3.18 -9.62 13.38
CA ASN A 58 -3.91 -9.10 14.55
C ASN A 58 -4.39 -7.64 14.35
N ASN A 59 -4.64 -7.22 13.12
CA ASN A 59 -4.94 -5.84 12.77
C ASN A 59 -6.45 -5.59 12.76
N SER A 60 -6.92 -4.82 13.74
CA SER A 60 -8.34 -4.44 13.85
C SER A 60 -8.67 -3.10 13.20
N SER A 61 -7.66 -2.30 12.82
CA SER A 61 -7.85 -0.94 12.32
C SER A 61 -7.60 -0.89 10.82
N ILE A 62 -8.61 -1.29 10.04
CA ILE A 62 -8.57 -1.29 8.58
C ILE A 62 -9.84 -0.65 8.01
N TYR A 63 -9.68 0.38 7.19
CA TYR A 63 -10.78 1.06 6.51
C TYR A 63 -10.65 0.91 4.99
N VAL A 64 -11.77 0.58 4.34
CA VAL A 64 -11.92 0.64 2.89
C VAL A 64 -12.51 2.00 2.55
N ARG A 65 -11.92 2.70 1.59
CA ARG A 65 -12.40 4.01 1.13
C ARG A 65 -11.97 4.28 -0.31
N LYS A 66 -12.52 5.33 -0.91
CA LYS A 66 -11.99 5.87 -2.17
C LYS A 66 -10.52 6.24 -1.99
N ALA A 67 -9.71 5.93 -2.98
CA ALA A 67 -8.29 6.19 -2.91
C ALA A 67 -8.01 7.70 -2.90
N GLU A 68 -7.09 8.10 -2.02
CA GLU A 68 -6.64 9.49 -1.92
C GLU A 68 -5.15 9.63 -2.20
N ARG A 69 -4.39 8.52 -2.06
CA ARG A 69 -2.92 8.52 -2.06
C ARG A 69 -2.30 7.66 -3.15
N LEU A 70 -3.08 6.75 -3.73
CA LEU A 70 -2.66 5.81 -4.76
C LEU A 70 -3.40 6.12 -6.06
N SER A 71 -2.86 5.65 -7.19
CA SER A 71 -3.49 5.82 -8.52
C SER A 71 -4.70 4.90 -8.74
N GLN A 72 -5.03 4.06 -7.76
CA GLN A 72 -6.17 3.14 -7.81
C GLN A 72 -7.48 3.86 -7.45
N ASN A 73 -8.63 3.22 -7.64
CA ASN A 73 -9.93 3.84 -7.32
C ASN A 73 -10.31 3.71 -5.84
N TRP A 74 -9.85 2.62 -5.22
CA TRP A 74 -10.14 2.26 -3.84
C TRP A 74 -8.85 1.94 -3.11
N GLU A 75 -8.85 2.14 -1.79
CA GLU A 75 -7.73 1.79 -0.94
C GLU A 75 -8.19 1.17 0.38
N CYS A 76 -7.40 0.21 0.88
CA CYS A 76 -7.40 -0.19 2.27
C CYS A 76 -6.37 0.64 3.02
N LYS A 77 -6.83 1.46 3.96
CA LYS A 77 -5.99 2.20 4.91
C LYS A 77 -5.84 1.38 6.19
N CYS A 78 -4.60 1.00 6.50
CA CYS A 78 -4.28 0.03 7.55
C CYS A 78 -3.16 0.55 8.48
N TRP A 79 -3.25 0.26 9.78
CA TRP A 79 -2.20 0.57 10.77
C TRP A 79 -1.53 -0.73 11.21
N ASN A 80 -0.31 -0.68 11.75
CA ASN A 80 0.35 -1.85 12.36
C ASN A 80 0.46 -3.12 11.49
N VAL A 81 0.48 -2.97 10.16
CA VAL A 81 0.72 -4.09 9.25
C VAL A 81 2.19 -4.53 9.35
N PRO A 82 2.52 -5.83 9.43
CA PRO A 82 3.89 -6.33 9.44
C PRO A 82 4.69 -5.83 8.23
N THR A 83 5.97 -5.46 8.44
CA THR A 83 6.80 -4.88 7.37
C THR A 83 7.02 -5.87 6.24
N GLU A 84 7.21 -7.13 6.59
CA GLU A 84 7.47 -8.24 5.67
C GLU A 84 6.28 -8.41 4.72
N LEU A 85 5.06 -8.34 5.25
CA LEU A 85 3.84 -8.44 4.45
C LEU A 85 3.70 -7.27 3.46
N ILE A 86 4.04 -6.05 3.89
CA ILE A 86 4.02 -4.87 3.01
C ILE A 86 4.99 -5.05 1.85
N ILE A 87 6.22 -5.51 2.14
CA ILE A 87 7.26 -5.76 1.14
C ILE A 87 6.79 -6.85 0.16
N GLN A 88 6.31 -7.98 0.67
CA GLN A 88 5.82 -9.10 -0.15
C GLN A 88 4.72 -8.64 -1.12
N ILE A 89 3.72 -7.88 -0.64
CA ILE A 89 2.63 -7.40 -1.50
C ILE A 89 3.15 -6.40 -2.54
N ALA A 90 4.06 -5.50 -2.16
CA ALA A 90 4.65 -4.54 -3.10
C ALA A 90 5.46 -5.25 -4.21
N GLU A 91 6.24 -6.26 -3.85
CA GLU A 91 7.01 -7.07 -4.80
C GLU A 91 6.10 -7.87 -5.73
N LEU A 92 5.03 -8.47 -5.21
CA LEU A 92 4.02 -9.17 -6.01
C LEU A 92 3.36 -8.23 -7.04
N ASP A 93 3.03 -7.00 -6.65
CA ASP A 93 2.43 -6.00 -7.55
C ASP A 93 3.40 -5.60 -8.68
N ILE A 94 4.66 -5.34 -8.34
CA ILE A 94 5.70 -5.01 -9.34
C ILE A 94 5.90 -6.17 -10.33
N ASN A 95 6.00 -7.40 -9.82
CA ASN A 95 6.22 -8.59 -10.66
C ASN A 95 5.06 -8.82 -11.62
N GLN A 96 3.82 -8.67 -11.16
CA GLN A 96 2.64 -8.76 -12.03
C GLN A 96 2.70 -7.70 -13.14
N GLN A 97 3.01 -6.44 -12.80
CA GLN A 97 3.09 -5.36 -13.79
C GLN A 97 4.19 -5.59 -14.83
N THR A 98 5.36 -6.10 -14.42
CA THR A 98 6.44 -6.45 -15.33
C THR A 98 6.02 -7.58 -16.28
N GLN A 99 5.32 -8.60 -15.78
CA GLN A 99 4.81 -9.70 -16.61
C GLN A 99 3.79 -9.20 -17.65
N PHE A 100 2.85 -8.34 -17.25
CA PHE A 100 1.88 -7.76 -18.19
C PHE A 100 2.55 -6.91 -19.27
N LYS A 101 3.57 -6.11 -18.92
CA LYS A 101 4.32 -5.30 -19.91
C LYS A 101 5.08 -6.17 -20.91
N ASN A 102 5.70 -7.26 -20.45
CA ASN A 102 6.46 -8.15 -21.32
C ASN A 102 5.59 -9.02 -22.23
N GLN A 103 4.29 -9.16 -21.94
CA GLN A 103 3.33 -9.87 -22.81
C GLN A 103 2.68 -8.97 -23.86
N GLN A 104 2.87 -7.65 -23.76
CA GLN A 104 2.30 -6.65 -24.68
C GLN A 104 3.33 -6.11 -25.69
N ASN A 105 4.59 -6.55 -25.58
CA ASN A 105 5.69 -6.26 -26.51
C ASN A 105 6.04 -7.52 -27.30
#